data_AF-A0A6B0S8F3-F1
#
_entry.id   AF-A0A6B0S8F3-F1
#
_cell.length_a   1.000
_cell.length_b   1.000
_cell.length_c   1.000
_cell.angle_alpha   90.00
_cell.angle_beta   90.00
_cell.angle_gamma   90.00
#
_symmetry.space_group_name_H-M   'P 1'
#
loop_
_entity.id
_entity.type
_entity.pdbx_description
1 polymer ?
#
loop_
_entity_poly.entity_id
_entity_poly.type
_entity_poly.pdbx_seq_one_letter_code
_entity_poly.pdbx_strand_id
1 'polypeptide(L)'
;MSPTFWRPKTLRLRRQPQYSQMNTPRRNKLDHCAIIKFPLITKSAMDKIGDNNTLVFILAVKANKQQIKQAVKKLYDTDMAKVNTMIRPDGKKKTYVQLVLDYDALDVANKIGVI
;
A
#
# COMPACT_ATOMS: atom_id res chain seq x y z
N MET A 1 -16.91 -40.93 39.96
CA MET A 1 -16.01 -39.80 40.29
C MET A 1 -14.78 -39.91 39.41
N SER A 2 -14.35 -38.82 38.77
CA SER A 2 -13.09 -38.83 38.02
C SER A 2 -11.91 -38.72 38.98
N PRO A 3 -10.88 -39.58 38.89
CA PRO A 3 -9.66 -39.45 39.71
C PRO A 3 -8.78 -38.27 39.30
N THR A 4 -9.10 -37.59 38.19
CA THR A 4 -8.28 -36.54 37.59
C THR A 4 -8.68 -35.15 38.07
N PHE A 5 -7.75 -34.43 38.70
CA PHE A 5 -7.95 -33.04 39.14
C PHE A 5 -7.65 -32.05 38.01
N TRP A 6 -8.63 -31.22 37.66
CA TRP A 6 -8.48 -30.14 36.68
C TRP A 6 -8.51 -28.79 37.37
N ARG A 7 -7.65 -27.87 36.95
CA ARG A 7 -7.63 -26.52 37.50
C ARG A 7 -9.01 -25.85 37.27
N PRO A 8 -9.66 -25.32 38.33
CA PRO A 8 -10.93 -24.64 38.18
C PRO A 8 -10.77 -23.36 37.36
N LYS A 9 -11.84 -22.96 36.68
CA LYS A 9 -11.86 -21.68 35.96
C LYS A 9 -11.96 -20.54 36.98
N THR A 10 -10.84 -19.84 37.16
CA THR A 10 -10.77 -18.66 38.03
C THR A 10 -10.91 -17.38 37.22
N LEU A 11 -11.25 -16.26 37.89
CA LEU A 11 -11.21 -14.93 37.27
C LEU A 11 -9.80 -14.64 36.73
N ARG A 12 -9.70 -14.27 35.45
CA ARG A 12 -8.45 -13.81 34.82
C ARG A 12 -8.61 -12.32 34.51
N LEU A 13 -7.97 -11.48 35.31
CA LEU A 13 -7.95 -10.03 35.09
C LEU A 13 -7.18 -9.69 33.81
N ARG A 14 -7.59 -8.61 33.13
CA ARG A 14 -6.86 -8.09 31.98
C ARG A 14 -5.54 -7.45 32.44
N ARG A 15 -4.49 -7.57 31.62
CA ARG A 15 -3.21 -6.88 31.89
C ARG A 15 -3.41 -5.37 31.88
N GLN A 16 -3.09 -4.71 32.99
CA GLN A 16 -3.09 -3.25 33.14
C GLN A 16 -1.79 -2.83 33.86
N PRO A 17 -0.64 -2.77 33.15
CA PRO A 17 0.62 -2.36 33.75
C PRO A 17 0.59 -0.88 34.12
N GLN A 18 1.27 -0.49 35.20
CA GLN A 18 1.34 0.90 35.67
C GLN A 18 2.21 1.80 34.77
N TYR A 19 3.09 1.22 33.97
CA TYR A 19 3.96 1.93 33.04
C TYR A 19 3.95 1.23 31.68
N SER A 20 4.15 2.02 30.62
CA SER A 20 4.27 1.48 29.25
C SER A 20 5.59 0.72 29.09
N GLN A 21 5.56 -0.37 28.33
CA GLN A 21 6.80 -1.09 27.95
C GLN A 21 7.69 -0.31 26.98
N MET A 22 7.12 0.68 26.26
CA MET A 22 7.88 1.59 25.42
C MET A 22 7.49 3.03 25.74
N ASN A 23 8.50 3.88 25.98
CA ASN A 23 8.29 5.28 26.33
C ASN A 23 7.80 6.11 25.14
N THR A 24 8.06 5.66 23.90
CA THR A 24 7.65 6.36 22.68
C THR A 24 6.89 5.44 21.72
N PRO A 25 5.85 5.95 21.03
CA PRO A 25 5.14 5.20 20.01
C PRO A 25 6.05 4.95 18.79
N ARG A 26 5.92 3.78 18.18
CA ARG A 26 6.65 3.45 16.95
C ARG A 26 6.09 4.27 15.79
N ARG A 27 6.98 4.88 15.00
CA ARG A 27 6.60 5.53 13.74
C ARG A 27 6.22 4.48 12.70
N ASN A 28 5.27 4.81 11.83
CA ASN A 28 5.02 4.01 10.64
C ASN A 28 6.25 4.09 9.73
N LYS A 29 6.78 2.94 9.31
CA LYS A 29 7.93 2.88 8.37
C LYS A 29 7.49 2.88 6.90
N LEU A 30 6.20 2.61 6.65
CA LEU A 30 5.61 2.54 5.32
C LEU A 30 4.63 3.70 5.14
N ASP A 31 5.19 4.91 5.09
CA ASP A 31 4.45 6.12 4.75
C ASP A 31 4.15 6.17 3.25
N HIS A 32 3.21 7.04 2.83
CA HIS A 32 2.76 7.11 1.43
C HIS A 32 3.91 7.39 0.45
N CYS A 33 4.83 8.29 0.81
CA CYS A 33 6.04 8.58 0.03
C CYS A 33 7.07 7.45 0.06
N ALA A 34 7.08 6.60 1.10
CA ALA A 34 7.94 5.42 1.14
C ALA A 34 7.38 4.26 0.30
N ILE A 35 6.05 4.23 0.12
CA ILE A 35 5.36 3.23 -0.71
C ILE A 35 5.62 3.50 -2.19
N ILE A 36 5.40 4.73 -2.65
CA ILE A 36 5.61 5.13 -4.06
C ILE A 36 7.02 5.66 -4.24
N LYS A 37 7.85 4.90 -4.98
CA LYS A 37 9.26 5.29 -5.20
C LYS A 37 9.41 6.19 -6.41
N PHE A 38 8.97 5.72 -7.57
CA PHE A 38 9.03 6.49 -8.82
C PHE A 38 8.08 5.91 -9.89
N PRO A 39 7.58 6.75 -10.81
CA PRO A 39 6.84 6.31 -11.98
C PRO A 39 7.75 5.54 -12.96
N LEU A 40 7.17 4.65 -13.75
CA LEU A 40 7.90 3.90 -14.77
C LEU A 40 7.67 4.52 -16.17
N ILE A 41 8.75 4.98 -16.80
CA ILE A 41 8.73 5.70 -18.09
C ILE A 41 9.12 4.84 -19.30
N THR A 42 8.91 3.53 -19.24
CA THR A 42 9.22 2.64 -20.38
C THR A 42 8.21 2.84 -21.51
N LYS A 43 8.57 2.57 -22.77
CA LYS A 43 7.64 2.64 -23.92
C LYS A 43 6.31 1.91 -23.65
N SER A 44 6.40 0.65 -23.20
CA SER A 44 5.21 -0.14 -22.83
C SER A 44 4.41 0.38 -21.62
N ALA A 45 4.99 1.27 -20.82
CA ALA A 45 4.28 1.98 -19.76
C ALA A 45 3.61 3.25 -20.30
N MET A 46 4.26 3.97 -21.20
CA MET A 46 3.67 5.10 -21.91
C MET A 46 2.45 4.66 -22.73
N ASP A 47 2.54 3.52 -23.44
CA ASP A 47 1.40 2.94 -24.17
C ASP A 47 0.20 2.67 -23.23
N LYS A 48 0.48 2.22 -21.99
CA LYS A 48 -0.58 1.96 -21.00
C LYS A 48 -1.24 3.22 -20.43
N ILE A 49 -0.53 4.33 -20.44
CA ILE A 49 -1.08 5.63 -20.04
C ILE A 49 -2.11 6.08 -21.07
N GLY A 50 -1.78 5.98 -22.37
CA GLY A 50 -2.68 6.37 -23.46
C GLY A 50 -3.85 5.41 -23.69
N ASP A 51 -3.59 4.10 -23.80
CA ASP A 51 -4.61 3.15 -24.28
C ASP A 51 -5.59 2.69 -23.19
N ASN A 52 -5.11 2.61 -21.95
CA ASN A 52 -5.79 1.89 -20.86
C ASN A 52 -6.11 2.80 -19.66
N ASN A 53 -5.85 4.10 -19.74
CA ASN A 53 -5.95 5.03 -18.62
C ASN A 53 -5.27 4.48 -17.35
N THR A 54 -4.03 3.98 -17.52
CA THR A 54 -3.32 3.22 -16.50
C THR A 54 -1.93 3.79 -16.23
N LEU A 55 -1.70 4.24 -14.99
CA LEU A 55 -0.39 4.67 -14.50
C LEU A 55 0.45 3.47 -14.05
N VAL A 56 1.75 3.53 -14.30
CA VAL A 56 2.70 2.47 -13.92
C VAL A 56 3.74 3.00 -12.95
N PHE A 57 3.86 2.35 -11.79
CA PHE A 57 4.79 2.75 -10.74
C PHE A 57 5.73 1.63 -10.32
N ILE A 58 6.87 2.02 -9.76
CA ILE A 58 7.72 1.17 -8.93
C ILE A 58 7.47 1.49 -7.47
N LEU A 59 7.14 0.46 -6.70
CA LEU A 59 6.73 0.58 -5.31
C LEU A 59 7.63 -0.24 -4.37
N ALA A 60 7.46 0.00 -3.07
CA ALA A 60 8.01 -0.86 -2.03
C ALA A 60 7.42 -2.28 -2.09
N VAL A 61 8.27 -3.31 -1.99
CA VAL A 61 7.88 -4.72 -2.08
C VAL A 61 6.89 -5.12 -0.98
N LYS A 62 6.99 -4.48 0.19
CA LYS A 62 6.12 -4.76 1.36
C LYS A 62 4.73 -4.16 1.24
N ALA A 63 4.48 -3.24 0.29
CA ALA A 63 3.20 -2.53 0.20
C ALA A 63 2.07 -3.44 -0.31
N ASN A 64 0.93 -3.44 0.37
CA ASN A 64 -0.28 -4.14 -0.06
C ASN A 64 -1.13 -3.25 -1.01
N LYS A 65 -2.00 -3.85 -1.84
CA LYS A 65 -2.87 -3.14 -2.79
C LYS A 65 -3.70 -2.03 -2.15
N GLN A 66 -4.21 -2.24 -0.94
CA GLN A 66 -4.98 -1.22 -0.20
C GLN A 66 -4.12 0.00 0.16
N GLN A 67 -2.90 -0.23 0.65
CA GLN A 67 -1.96 0.85 0.98
C GLN A 67 -1.53 1.63 -0.27
N ILE A 68 -1.36 0.92 -1.40
CA ILE A 68 -1.04 1.53 -2.70
C ILE A 68 -2.19 2.43 -3.13
N LYS A 69 -3.44 1.94 -3.05
CA LYS A 69 -4.62 2.74 -3.40
C LYS A 69 -4.71 4.02 -2.56
N GLN A 70 -4.49 3.90 -1.25
CA GLN A 70 -4.48 5.05 -0.34
C GLN A 70 -3.33 6.01 -0.61
N ALA A 71 -2.13 5.50 -0.91
CA ALA A 71 -0.96 6.33 -1.20
C ALA A 71 -1.12 7.13 -2.48
N VAL A 72 -1.58 6.49 -3.57
CA VAL A 72 -1.82 7.18 -4.85
C VAL A 72 -2.93 8.21 -4.69
N LYS A 73 -4.05 7.85 -4.05
CA LYS A 73 -5.16 8.77 -3.80
C LYS A 73 -4.72 10.00 -3.00
N LYS A 74 -3.90 9.82 -1.97
CA LYS A 74 -3.45 10.93 -1.11
C LYS A 74 -2.39 11.81 -1.75
N LEU A 75 -1.53 11.25 -2.60
CA LEU A 75 -0.41 12.00 -3.20
C LEU A 75 -0.80 12.73 -4.48
N TYR A 76 -1.74 12.19 -5.25
CA TYR A 76 -2.10 12.71 -6.57
C TYR A 76 -3.59 13.07 -6.70
N ASP A 77 -4.36 12.97 -5.61
CA ASP A 77 -5.80 13.26 -5.55
C ASP A 77 -6.62 12.55 -6.63
N THR A 78 -6.20 11.33 -7.01
CA THR A 78 -6.82 10.56 -8.08
C THR A 78 -7.53 9.34 -7.53
N ASP A 79 -8.75 9.09 -8.02
CA ASP A 79 -9.48 7.86 -7.72
C ASP A 79 -9.15 6.75 -8.71
N MET A 80 -9.06 5.52 -8.18
CA MET A 80 -8.59 4.35 -8.91
C MET A 80 -9.68 3.29 -8.98
N ALA A 81 -9.94 2.80 -10.19
CA ALA A 81 -10.83 1.68 -10.43
C ALA A 81 -10.20 0.37 -9.95
N LYS A 82 -8.95 0.09 -10.36
CA LYS A 82 -8.30 -1.20 -10.09
C LYS A 82 -6.79 -1.06 -9.91
N VAL A 83 -6.22 -1.92 -9.06
CA VAL A 83 -4.77 -2.02 -8.83
C VAL A 83 -4.27 -3.44 -9.07
N ASN A 84 -3.37 -3.58 -10.03
CA ASN A 84 -2.66 -4.82 -10.33
C ASN A 84 -1.19 -4.66 -9.94
N THR A 85 -0.59 -5.70 -9.36
CA THR A 85 0.78 -5.65 -8.84
C THR A 85 1.54 -6.91 -9.24
N MET A 86 2.81 -6.77 -9.61
CA MET A 86 3.72 -7.88 -9.86
C MET A 86 5.10 -7.55 -9.25
N ILE A 87 5.86 -8.57 -8.87
CA ILE A 87 7.27 -8.41 -8.51
C ILE A 87 8.08 -8.74 -9.76
N ARG A 88 8.95 -7.82 -10.17
CA ARG A 88 9.87 -8.05 -11.29
C ARG A 88 11.02 -8.97 -10.85
N PRO A 89 11.69 -9.66 -11.80
CA PRO A 89 12.92 -10.39 -11.50
C PRO A 89 13.98 -9.52 -10.79
N ASP A 90 14.01 -8.22 -11.04
CA ASP A 90 14.88 -7.24 -10.35
C ASP A 90 14.57 -7.05 -8.84
N GLY A 91 13.59 -7.77 -8.29
CA GLY A 91 13.16 -7.63 -6.89
C GLY A 91 12.35 -6.39 -6.59
N LYS A 92 12.02 -5.55 -7.59
CA LYS A 92 11.19 -4.35 -7.43
C LYS A 92 9.72 -4.66 -7.73
N LYS A 93 8.78 -4.10 -6.96
CA LYS A 93 7.35 -4.25 -7.23
C LYS A 93 6.92 -3.26 -8.31
N LYS A 94 6.38 -3.77 -9.41
CA LYS A 94 5.72 -3.00 -10.48
C LYS A 94 4.22 -3.00 -10.23
N THR A 95 3.58 -1.87 -10.41
CA THR A 95 2.14 -1.77 -10.25
C THR A 95 1.50 -1.06 -11.42
N TYR A 96 0.35 -1.57 -11.83
CA TYR A 96 -0.54 -1.00 -12.82
C TYR A 96 -1.76 -0.46 -12.08
N VAL A 97 -1.97 0.84 -12.20
CA VAL A 97 -2.99 1.61 -11.51
C VAL A 97 -3.96 2.10 -12.57
N GLN A 98 -5.13 1.48 -12.65
CA GLN A 98 -6.18 1.91 -13.57
C GLN A 98 -7.03 2.97 -12.88
N LEU A 99 -7.11 4.14 -13.49
CA LEU A 99 -7.90 5.27 -12.98
C LEU A 99 -9.40 5.08 -13.26
N VAL A 100 -10.23 5.84 -12.56
CA VAL A 100 -11.66 5.96 -12.89
C VAL A 100 -11.80 6.80 -14.17
N LEU A 101 -12.88 6.59 -14.93
CA LEU A 101 -13.13 7.27 -16.21
C LEU A 101 -13.18 8.80 -16.10
N ASP A 102 -13.47 9.32 -14.91
CA ASP A 102 -13.52 10.76 -14.63
C ASP A 102 -12.14 11.44 -14.65
N TYR A 103 -11.06 10.65 -14.60
CA TYR A 103 -9.68 11.14 -14.61
C TYR A 103 -8.94 10.65 -15.84
N ASP A 104 -8.17 11.52 -16.48
CA ASP A 104 -7.25 11.16 -17.55
C ASP A 104 -5.83 10.91 -16.98
N ALA A 105 -5.27 9.73 -17.24
CA ALA A 105 -3.92 9.36 -16.84
C ALA A 105 -2.86 10.24 -17.50
N LEU A 106 -3.12 10.77 -18.70
CA LEU A 106 -2.16 11.62 -19.40
C LEU A 106 -2.01 12.98 -18.69
N ASP A 107 -3.12 13.59 -18.30
CA ASP A 107 -3.14 14.82 -17.51
C ASP A 107 -2.50 14.63 -16.12
N VAL A 108 -2.79 13.51 -15.46
CA VAL A 108 -2.18 13.18 -14.18
C VAL A 108 -0.67 12.95 -14.34
N ALA A 109 -0.22 12.28 -15.40
CA ALA A 109 1.20 12.07 -15.67
C ALA A 109 1.95 13.39 -15.93
N ASN A 110 1.33 14.34 -16.64
CA ASN A 110 1.85 15.70 -16.83
C ASN A 110 1.97 16.44 -15.49
N LYS A 111 0.95 16.32 -14.62
CA LYS A 111 0.98 16.91 -13.27
C LYS A 111 2.08 16.31 -12.39
N ILE A 112 2.41 15.03 -12.58
CA ILE A 112 3.52 14.37 -11.88
C ILE A 112 4.88 14.79 -12.48
N GLY A 113 4.92 15.30 -13.72
CA GLY A 113 6.14 15.73 -14.40
C GLY A 113 6.91 14.58 -15.04
N VAL A 114 6.20 13.62 -15.63
CA VAL A 114 6.77 12.36 -16.16
C VAL A 114 6.79 12.31 -17.69
N ILE A 115 5.97 13.16 -18.32
CA ILE A 115 5.78 13.31 -19.76
C ILE A 115 6.13 14.75 -20.12
#